data_AF-A0A4Y4M534-F1
#
_entry.id   AF-A0A4Y4M534-F1
#
_cell.length_a   1.000
_cell.length_b   1.000
_cell.length_c   1.000
_cell.angle_alpha   90.00
_cell.angle_beta   90.00
_cell.angle_gamma   90.00
#
_symmetry.space_group_name_H-M   'P 1'
#
loop_
_entity.id
_entity.type
_entity.pdbx_description
1 polymer ?
#
loop_
_entity_poly.entity_id
_entity_poly.type
_entity_poly.pdbx_seq_one_letter_code
_entity_poly.pdbx_strand_id
1 'polypeptide(L)'
;MVQCSYSNANSGKIRLENGDLLFVTAKESGLSGAINNVTQKEKIASFDHMGILEKEDNRFFVLHASPKGGSQKQILQDFIKDQREDGQEVIVYRLKPEYRKSVPDAIQKAHSMLGKPYNFNYILDENSYYCSDFVERAFRENHIFKLESMTFIDPKTGKTNSFWEEFYRKRNLNIPEGELGCNPNGLAGSDKLERIGKL
;
A
#
# COMPACT_ATOMS: atom_id res chain seq x y z
N MET A 1 32.78 13.46 -20.40
CA MET A 1 32.59 13.02 -19.01
C MET A 1 31.57 13.94 -18.37
N VAL A 2 30.30 13.53 -18.31
CA VAL A 2 29.24 14.30 -17.66
C VAL A 2 29.04 13.69 -16.27
N GLN A 3 29.37 14.46 -15.25
CA GLN A 3 29.35 14.07 -13.86
C GLN A 3 27.90 14.17 -13.36
N CYS A 4 27.29 13.03 -13.04
CA CYS A 4 26.00 12.98 -12.37
C CYS A 4 26.14 13.58 -10.96
N SER A 5 25.51 14.72 -10.72
CA SER A 5 25.34 15.30 -9.40
C SER A 5 24.24 14.55 -8.66
N TYR A 6 24.63 13.71 -7.71
CA TYR A 6 23.74 13.17 -6.69
C TYR A 6 23.19 14.32 -5.85
N SER A 7 21.88 14.57 -5.93
CA SER A 7 21.19 15.49 -5.04
C SER A 7 21.20 14.90 -3.62
N ASN A 8 21.95 15.56 -2.73
CA ASN A 8 21.97 15.30 -1.30
C ASN A 8 20.54 15.32 -0.74
N ALA A 9 20.13 14.20 -0.13
CA ALA A 9 18.91 14.12 0.66
C ALA A 9 19.07 15.00 1.90
N ASN A 10 18.47 16.18 1.86
CA ASN A 10 18.41 17.12 2.97
C ASN A 10 17.66 16.45 4.14
N SER A 11 18.31 16.33 5.30
CA SER A 11 17.72 15.77 6.53
C SER A 11 16.77 16.78 7.21
N GLY A 12 15.85 17.33 6.43
CA GLY A 12 14.74 18.14 6.92
C GLY A 12 13.64 17.23 7.46
N LYS A 13 13.09 17.56 8.63
CA LYS A 13 11.92 16.87 9.19
C LYS A 13 10.79 16.90 8.16
N ILE A 14 10.30 15.72 7.74
CA ILE A 14 9.22 15.62 6.75
C ILE A 14 7.99 16.34 7.30
N ARG A 15 7.47 17.28 6.50
CA ARG A 15 6.19 17.93 6.78
C ARG A 15 5.07 17.10 6.18
N LEU A 16 4.30 16.47 7.06
CA LEU A 16 3.15 15.67 6.69
C LEU A 16 1.95 16.52 6.26
N GLU A 17 1.21 16.02 5.27
CA GLU A 17 0.02 16.65 4.68
C GLU A 17 -1.11 15.63 4.52
N ASN A 18 -2.36 16.11 4.55
CA ASN A 18 -3.53 15.25 4.29
C ASN A 18 -3.40 14.59 2.91
N GLY A 19 -3.73 13.31 2.85
CA GLY A 19 -3.61 12.52 1.63
C GLY A 19 -2.20 12.00 1.34
N ASP A 20 -1.21 12.27 2.21
CA ASP A 20 0.04 11.52 2.18
C ASP A 20 -0.24 10.03 2.29
N LEU A 21 0.42 9.24 1.46
CA LEU A 21 0.33 7.78 1.46
C LEU A 21 1.51 7.24 2.24
N LEU A 22 1.20 6.45 3.27
CA LEU A 22 2.18 5.82 4.12
C LEU A 22 2.37 4.39 3.63
N PHE A 23 3.52 4.08 3.02
CA PHE A 23 3.89 2.75 2.59
C PHE A 23 4.80 2.09 3.61
N VAL A 24 4.52 0.85 3.99
CA VAL A 24 5.28 0.11 5.01
C VAL A 24 6.14 -0.94 4.32
N THR A 25 7.43 -0.96 4.62
CA THR A 25 8.39 -1.88 3.97
C THR A 25 8.08 -3.33 4.29
N ALA A 26 8.15 -4.19 3.28
CA ALA A 26 7.95 -5.62 3.40
C ALA A 26 8.94 -6.26 4.41
N LYS A 27 8.43 -7.18 5.23
CA LYS A 27 9.28 -8.14 5.96
C LYS A 27 10.04 -9.01 4.95
N GLU A 28 11.26 -9.44 5.28
CA GLU A 28 12.04 -10.31 4.39
C GLU A 28 11.45 -11.74 4.24
N SER A 29 10.44 -12.12 5.05
CA SER A 29 9.88 -13.47 5.08
C SER A 29 8.34 -13.51 5.07
N GLY A 30 7.77 -14.68 4.81
CA GLY A 30 6.32 -14.91 4.83
C GLY A 30 5.58 -14.32 3.64
N LEU A 31 4.37 -13.80 3.87
CA LEU A 31 3.51 -13.19 2.86
C LEU A 31 4.23 -12.06 2.10
N SER A 32 4.96 -11.23 2.83
CA SER A 32 5.73 -10.10 2.30
C SER A 32 6.81 -10.56 1.31
N GLY A 33 7.49 -11.68 1.60
CA GLY A 33 8.42 -12.31 0.67
C GLY A 33 7.73 -12.86 -0.59
N ALA A 34 6.56 -13.49 -0.45
CA ALA A 34 5.80 -14.02 -1.59
C ALA A 34 5.27 -12.91 -2.52
N ILE A 35 4.78 -11.81 -1.95
CA ILE A 35 4.38 -10.60 -2.71
C ILE A 35 5.59 -10.04 -3.44
N ASN A 36 6.72 -9.87 -2.75
CA ASN A 36 7.94 -9.29 -3.32
C ASN A 36 8.45 -10.11 -4.52
N ASN A 37 8.45 -11.44 -4.42
CA ASN A 37 8.95 -12.33 -5.48
C ASN A 37 8.19 -12.21 -6.81
N VAL A 38 6.91 -11.85 -6.78
CA VAL A 38 6.07 -11.75 -7.99
C VAL A 38 5.82 -10.32 -8.45
N THR A 39 6.18 -9.30 -7.64
CA THR A 39 5.88 -7.88 -7.94
C THR A 39 7.10 -6.99 -8.21
N GLN A 40 8.34 -7.47 -8.04
CA GLN A 40 9.52 -6.64 -8.28
C GLN A 40 9.68 -6.23 -9.74
N LYS A 41 9.54 -4.91 -10.00
CA LYS A 41 9.93 -4.27 -11.26
C LYS A 41 11.23 -3.45 -11.14
N GLU A 42 11.66 -3.00 -9.95
CA GLU A 42 12.94 -2.29 -9.72
C GLU A 42 13.50 -2.44 -8.29
N LYS A 43 14.77 -2.04 -8.06
CA LYS A 43 15.51 -1.99 -6.77
C LYS A 43 14.92 -1.03 -5.70
N ILE A 44 13.66 -0.66 -5.82
CA ILE A 44 12.95 0.16 -4.83
C ILE A 44 12.55 -0.72 -3.65
N ALA A 45 12.45 -0.16 -2.44
CA ALA A 45 11.96 -0.88 -1.27
C ALA A 45 10.62 -1.57 -1.58
N SER A 46 10.52 -2.87 -1.29
CA SER A 46 9.25 -3.59 -1.37
C SER A 46 8.35 -3.18 -0.21
N PHE A 47 7.05 -3.12 -0.45
CA PHE A 47 6.03 -2.75 0.53
C PHE A 47 5.01 -3.88 0.70
N ASP A 48 4.54 -4.10 1.92
CA ASP A 48 3.49 -5.09 2.23
C ASP A 48 2.24 -4.49 2.88
N HIS A 49 2.30 -3.22 3.29
CA HIS A 49 1.17 -2.52 3.88
C HIS A 49 1.15 -1.03 3.51
N MET A 50 -0.03 -0.41 3.61
CA MET A 50 -0.19 1.02 3.33
C MET A 50 -1.44 1.64 3.96
N GLY A 51 -1.47 2.97 4.02
CA GLY A 51 -2.62 3.76 4.49
C GLY A 51 -2.60 5.20 4.01
N ILE A 52 -3.70 5.92 4.25
CA ILE A 52 -3.88 7.34 3.92
C ILE A 52 -3.74 8.16 5.19
N LEU A 53 -2.87 9.17 5.17
CA LEU A 53 -2.71 10.10 6.27
C LEU A 53 -3.85 11.12 6.28
N GLU A 54 -4.44 11.30 7.45
CA GLU A 54 -5.40 12.35 7.76
C GLU A 54 -4.91 13.16 8.97
N LYS A 55 -5.00 14.49 8.88
CA LYS A 55 -4.91 15.41 10.00
C LYS A 55 -6.31 15.88 10.35
N GLU A 56 -6.70 15.62 11.58
CA GLU A 56 -7.92 16.10 12.21
C GLU A 56 -7.53 16.89 13.46
N ASP A 57 -7.93 18.16 13.52
CA ASP A 57 -7.44 19.14 14.47
C ASP A 57 -5.89 19.21 14.53
N ASN A 58 -5.31 18.89 15.69
CA ASN A 58 -3.88 18.86 15.93
C ASN A 58 -3.31 17.44 15.98
N ARG A 59 -4.04 16.44 15.50
CA ARG A 59 -3.63 15.03 15.52
C ARG A 59 -3.60 14.43 14.12
N PHE A 60 -2.66 13.51 13.93
CA PHE A 60 -2.54 12.73 12.70
C PHE A 60 -3.03 11.31 12.92
N PHE A 61 -3.73 10.81 11.92
CA PHE A 61 -4.33 9.49 11.85
C PHE A 61 -3.97 8.82 10.52
N VAL A 62 -4.08 7.50 10.50
CA VAL A 62 -3.90 6.66 9.32
C VAL A 62 -5.21 5.93 9.08
N LEU A 63 -5.82 6.17 7.93
CA LEU A 63 -6.97 5.43 7.42
C LEU A 63 -6.44 4.26 6.61
N HIS A 64 -6.68 3.04 7.06
CA HIS A 64 -6.12 1.84 6.43
C HIS A 64 -6.93 0.58 6.76
N ALA A 65 -6.73 -0.49 5.98
CA ALA A 65 -7.24 -1.82 6.31
C ALA A 65 -6.10 -2.72 6.78
N SER A 66 -6.22 -3.31 7.97
CA SER A 66 -5.21 -4.21 8.53
C SER A 66 -5.82 -5.48 9.14
N PRO A 67 -5.05 -6.58 9.28
CA PRO A 67 -5.52 -7.80 9.94
C PRO A 67 -6.09 -7.55 11.34
N LYS A 68 -5.52 -6.59 12.07
CA LYS A 68 -5.95 -6.18 13.41
C LYS A 68 -6.91 -4.99 13.27
N GLY A 69 -8.20 -5.25 13.38
CA GLY A 69 -9.24 -4.22 13.41
C GLY A 69 -9.91 -3.92 12.06
N GLY A 70 -9.47 -4.55 10.97
CA GLY A 70 -10.07 -4.35 9.66
C GLY A 70 -9.76 -2.97 9.08
N SER A 71 -10.71 -2.39 8.35
CA SER A 71 -10.65 -1.01 7.90
C SER A 71 -10.90 -0.06 9.06
N GLN A 72 -9.89 0.73 9.41
CA GLN A 72 -9.85 1.47 10.66
C GLN A 72 -9.13 2.81 10.53
N LYS A 73 -9.36 3.67 11.52
CA LYS A 73 -8.64 4.92 11.76
C LYS A 73 -7.71 4.72 12.96
N GLN A 74 -6.40 4.72 12.72
CA GLN A 74 -5.38 4.53 13.76
C GLN A 74 -4.63 5.83 14.02
N ILE A 75 -4.23 6.12 15.26
CA ILE A 75 -3.36 7.26 15.57
C ILE A 75 -2.00 7.04 14.90
N LEU A 76 -1.45 8.06 14.23
CA LEU A 76 -0.19 7.94 13.49
C LEU A 76 0.97 7.41 14.35
N GLN A 77 1.07 7.86 15.60
CA GLN A 77 2.11 7.41 16.52
C GLN A 77 2.00 5.92 16.83
N ASP A 78 0.79 5.42 17.04
CA ASP A 78 0.54 3.99 17.29
C ASP A 78 0.80 3.17 16.02
N PHE A 79 0.37 3.67 14.85
CA PHE A 79 0.67 3.02 13.57
C PHE A 79 2.17 2.87 13.34
N ILE A 80 2.95 3.93 13.54
CA ILE A 80 4.43 3.89 13.39
C ILE A 80 5.05 2.95 14.41
N LYS A 81 4.55 2.95 15.65
CA LYS A 81 5.05 2.06 16.71
C LYS A 81 4.83 0.59 16.32
N ASP A 82 3.63 0.24 15.90
CA ASP A 82 3.28 -1.13 15.47
C ASP A 82 4.24 -1.59 14.34
N GLN A 83 4.51 -0.75 13.35
CA GLN A 83 5.41 -1.12 12.23
C GLN A 83 6.86 -1.28 12.70
N ARG A 84 7.32 -0.43 13.63
CA ARG A 84 8.68 -0.52 14.18
C ARG A 84 8.89 -1.76 15.04
N GLU A 85 7.89 -2.16 15.83
CA GLU A 85 7.93 -3.41 16.59
C GLU A 85 8.09 -4.63 15.67
N ASP A 86 7.58 -4.51 14.45
CA ASP A 86 7.68 -5.50 13.38
C ASP A 86 8.96 -5.37 12.51
N GLY A 87 9.87 -4.45 12.85
CA GLY A 87 11.12 -4.21 12.13
C GLY A 87 10.96 -3.51 10.78
N GLN A 88 9.80 -2.88 10.54
CA GLN A 88 9.45 -2.25 9.28
C GLN A 88 9.60 -0.71 9.35
N GLU A 89 9.79 -0.10 8.19
CA GLU A 89 9.91 1.35 8.02
C GLU A 89 8.68 1.92 7.31
N VAL A 90 8.33 3.17 7.61
CA VAL A 90 7.23 3.89 6.94
C VAL A 90 7.80 4.93 5.99
N ILE A 91 7.48 4.81 4.71
CA ILE A 91 7.90 5.69 3.64
C ILE A 91 6.69 6.52 3.18
N VAL A 92 6.85 7.84 3.18
CA VAL A 92 5.84 8.79 2.75
C VAL A 92 5.94 9.02 1.25
N TYR A 93 4.82 8.84 0.58
CA TYR A 93 4.57 9.28 -0.78
C TYR A 93 3.46 10.32 -0.79
N ARG A 94 3.48 11.19 -1.79
CA ARG A 94 2.48 12.24 -1.96
C ARG A 94 2.02 12.29 -3.40
N LEU A 95 0.77 12.67 -3.60
CA LEU A 95 0.27 13.00 -4.93
C LEU A 95 0.99 14.23 -5.50
N LYS A 96 1.41 14.14 -6.76
CA LYS A 96 1.93 15.30 -7.48
C LYS A 96 0.89 16.43 -7.52
N PRO A 97 1.30 17.71 -7.57
CA PRO A 97 0.42 18.86 -7.40
C PRO A 97 -0.89 18.82 -8.20
N GLU A 98 -0.85 18.36 -9.44
CA GLU A 98 -1.99 18.26 -10.36
C GLU A 98 -3.08 17.27 -9.90
N TYR A 99 -2.73 16.31 -9.04
CA TYR A 99 -3.66 15.31 -8.51
C TYR A 99 -4.16 15.63 -7.09
N ARG A 100 -3.53 16.57 -6.37
CA ARG A 100 -3.85 16.83 -4.94
C ARG A 100 -5.30 17.25 -4.70
N LYS A 101 -6.00 17.76 -5.71
CA LYS A 101 -7.44 18.08 -5.64
C LYS A 101 -8.32 16.87 -5.30
N SER A 102 -7.83 15.64 -5.51
CA SER A 102 -8.57 14.41 -5.19
C SER A 102 -8.54 14.04 -3.71
N VAL A 103 -7.66 14.65 -2.91
CA VAL A 103 -7.44 14.25 -1.51
C VAL A 103 -8.71 14.39 -0.65
N PRO A 104 -9.48 15.49 -0.69
CA PRO A 104 -10.68 15.62 0.12
C PRO A 104 -11.70 14.51 -0.14
N ASP A 105 -11.98 14.23 -1.42
CA ASP A 105 -12.91 13.16 -1.82
C ASP A 105 -12.41 11.78 -1.38
N ALA A 106 -11.10 11.54 -1.50
CA ALA A 106 -10.51 10.27 -1.10
C ALA A 106 -10.57 10.05 0.41
N ILE A 107 -10.34 11.08 1.22
CA ILE A 107 -10.50 11.01 2.68
C ILE A 107 -11.97 10.76 3.04
N GLN A 108 -12.90 11.48 2.42
CA GLN A 108 -14.34 11.25 2.62
C GLN A 108 -14.74 9.81 2.28
N LYS A 109 -14.25 9.30 1.14
CA LYS A 109 -14.49 7.92 0.72
C LYS A 109 -13.88 6.92 1.71
N ALA A 110 -12.64 7.14 2.15
CA ALA A 110 -11.97 6.29 3.13
C ALA A 110 -12.76 6.21 4.45
N HIS A 111 -13.31 7.33 4.95
CA HIS A 111 -14.20 7.32 6.12
C HIS A 111 -15.45 6.46 5.92
N SER A 112 -16.09 6.55 4.75
CA SER A 112 -17.28 5.73 4.45
C SER A 112 -17.00 4.22 4.41
N MET A 113 -15.73 3.83 4.31
CA MET A 113 -15.28 2.44 4.20
C MET A 113 -14.78 1.87 5.54
N LEU A 114 -14.74 2.65 6.62
CA LEU A 114 -14.28 2.18 7.93
C LEU A 114 -15.27 1.18 8.57
N GLY A 115 -14.74 0.32 9.42
CA GLY A 115 -15.49 -0.68 10.20
C GLY A 115 -15.71 -2.01 9.49
N LYS A 116 -15.27 -2.16 8.24
CA LYS A 116 -15.34 -3.43 7.50
C LYS A 116 -14.22 -4.40 7.91
N PRO A 117 -14.47 -5.71 7.92
CA PRO A 117 -13.45 -6.74 8.15
C PRO A 117 -12.27 -6.66 7.18
N TYR A 118 -11.12 -7.20 7.61
CA TYR A 118 -9.98 -7.37 6.73
C TYR A 118 -10.21 -8.51 5.73
N ASN A 119 -9.86 -8.28 4.47
CA ASN A 119 -9.95 -9.27 3.42
C ASN A 119 -8.68 -10.13 3.38
N PHE A 120 -8.75 -11.31 3.99
CA PHE A 120 -7.65 -12.27 3.98
C PHE A 120 -7.57 -13.13 2.71
N ASN A 121 -8.48 -12.98 1.75
CA ASN A 121 -8.45 -13.75 0.51
C ASN A 121 -7.69 -13.02 -0.59
N TYR A 122 -7.46 -11.71 -0.45
CA TYR A 122 -6.81 -10.86 -1.45
C TYR A 122 -7.51 -10.94 -2.83
N ILE A 123 -8.82 -11.15 -2.82
CA ILE A 123 -9.71 -11.10 -3.98
C ILE A 123 -10.65 -9.94 -3.72
N LEU A 124 -10.83 -9.03 -4.69
CA LEU A 124 -11.66 -7.84 -4.51
C LEU A 124 -13.06 -8.22 -4.00
N ASP A 125 -13.49 -7.53 -2.95
CA ASP A 125 -14.78 -7.75 -2.29
C ASP A 125 -15.37 -6.41 -1.85
N GLU A 126 -16.70 -6.32 -1.79
CA GLU A 126 -17.38 -5.08 -1.40
C GLU A 126 -17.56 -4.96 0.12
N ASN A 127 -17.41 -6.05 0.87
CA ASN A 127 -17.69 -6.13 2.30
C ASN A 127 -16.44 -6.27 3.17
N SER A 128 -15.27 -6.43 2.57
CA SER A 128 -14.00 -6.56 3.25
C SER A 128 -12.87 -6.01 2.38
N TYR A 129 -11.89 -5.37 3.00
CA TYR A 129 -10.79 -4.73 2.27
C TYR A 129 -9.43 -5.24 2.74
N TYR A 130 -8.49 -5.38 1.82
CA TYR A 130 -7.07 -5.43 2.14
C TYR A 130 -6.46 -4.04 1.94
N CYS A 131 -5.23 -3.81 2.44
CA CYS A 131 -4.67 -2.47 2.58
C CYS A 131 -4.62 -1.64 1.30
N SER A 132 -4.15 -2.22 0.20
CA SER A 132 -4.05 -1.54 -1.10
C SER A 132 -5.40 -1.39 -1.79
N ASP A 133 -6.31 -2.36 -1.65
CA ASP A 133 -7.69 -2.24 -2.13
C ASP A 133 -8.42 -1.08 -1.42
N PHE A 134 -8.28 -0.95 -0.10
CA PHE A 134 -8.83 0.18 0.65
C PHE A 134 -8.34 1.53 0.11
N VAL A 135 -7.03 1.65 -0.16
CA VAL A 135 -6.46 2.90 -0.68
C VAL A 135 -6.87 3.14 -2.13
N GLU A 136 -6.83 2.12 -2.99
CA GLU A 136 -7.27 2.23 -4.38
C GLU A 136 -8.73 2.68 -4.45
N ARG A 137 -9.62 2.04 -3.68
CA ARG A 137 -11.04 2.38 -3.61
C ARG A 137 -11.29 3.81 -3.15
N ALA A 138 -10.49 4.30 -2.21
CA ALA A 138 -10.58 5.68 -1.75
C ALA A 138 -10.33 6.68 -2.89
N PHE A 139 -9.38 6.38 -3.78
CA PHE A 139 -9.00 7.27 -4.88
C PHE A 139 -9.62 6.90 -6.25
N ARG A 140 -10.47 5.87 -6.31
CA ARG A 140 -10.96 5.27 -7.57
C ARG A 140 -11.69 6.26 -8.48
N GLU A 141 -12.60 7.06 -7.92
CA GLU A 141 -13.35 8.07 -8.69
C GLU A 141 -12.45 9.12 -9.36
N ASN A 142 -11.29 9.40 -8.73
CA ASN A 142 -10.30 10.34 -9.24
C ASN A 142 -9.24 9.67 -10.13
N HIS A 143 -9.39 8.37 -10.40
CA HIS A 143 -8.53 7.58 -11.29
C HIS A 143 -7.04 7.68 -10.95
N ILE A 144 -6.68 7.82 -9.66
CA ILE A 144 -5.27 7.95 -9.23
C ILE A 144 -4.51 6.64 -9.43
N PHE A 145 -5.19 5.53 -9.17
CA PHE A 145 -4.64 4.19 -9.28
C PHE A 145 -5.42 3.39 -10.32
N LYS A 146 -4.77 2.34 -10.82
CA LYS A 146 -5.35 1.41 -11.76
C LYS A 146 -5.25 0.01 -11.18
N LEU A 147 -6.33 -0.75 -11.25
CA LEU A 147 -6.29 -2.18 -11.01
C LEU A 147 -5.53 -2.86 -12.17
N GLU A 148 -4.62 -3.75 -11.83
CA GLU A 148 -3.89 -4.57 -12.80
C GLU A 148 -4.35 -6.01 -12.71
N SER A 149 -4.21 -6.77 -13.80
CA SER A 149 -4.35 -8.21 -13.74
C SER A 149 -3.31 -8.78 -12.80
N MET A 150 -3.77 -9.43 -11.73
CA MET A 150 -2.92 -10.06 -10.75
C MET A 150 -2.18 -11.23 -11.37
N THR A 151 -0.93 -11.42 -10.96
CA THR A 151 -0.18 -12.63 -11.26
C THR A 151 0.41 -13.22 -9.99
N PHE A 152 0.32 -14.53 -9.90
CA PHE A 152 0.86 -15.36 -8.84
C PHE A 152 1.99 -16.24 -9.37
N ILE A 153 2.39 -16.02 -10.63
CA ILE A 153 3.47 -16.70 -11.32
C ILE A 153 4.81 -16.13 -10.84
N ASP A 154 5.71 -17.02 -10.41
CA ASP A 154 7.09 -16.65 -10.13
C ASP A 154 7.83 -16.40 -11.47
N PRO A 155 8.32 -15.18 -11.74
CA PRO A 155 8.94 -14.83 -13.00
C PRO A 155 10.23 -15.63 -13.28
N LYS A 156 10.88 -16.19 -12.25
CA LYS A 156 12.09 -17.01 -12.42
C LYS A 156 11.77 -18.41 -12.91
N THR A 157 10.60 -18.94 -12.54
CA THR A 157 10.23 -20.33 -12.83
C THR A 157 9.15 -20.46 -13.89
N GLY A 158 8.40 -19.38 -14.16
CA GLY A 158 7.24 -19.39 -15.05
C GLY A 158 6.07 -20.22 -14.53
N LYS A 159 6.08 -20.63 -13.26
CA LYS A 159 5.03 -21.40 -12.60
C LYS A 159 4.42 -20.60 -11.47
N THR A 160 3.19 -20.95 -11.08
CA THR A 160 2.57 -20.39 -9.89
C THR A 160 3.45 -20.62 -8.67
N ASN A 161 3.61 -19.58 -7.86
CA ASN A 161 4.40 -19.64 -6.65
C ASN A 161 3.76 -20.60 -5.62
N SER A 162 4.56 -21.52 -5.07
CA SER A 162 4.06 -22.59 -4.19
C SER A 162 3.38 -22.08 -2.92
N PHE A 163 3.79 -20.93 -2.39
CA PHE A 163 3.10 -20.29 -1.26
C PHE A 163 1.65 -19.95 -1.64
N TRP A 164 1.44 -19.36 -2.81
CA TRP A 164 0.11 -18.97 -3.28
C TRP A 164 -0.76 -20.17 -3.64
N GLU A 165 -0.17 -21.21 -4.25
CA GLU A 165 -0.85 -22.48 -4.46
C GLU A 165 -1.38 -23.07 -3.15
N GLU A 166 -0.52 -23.16 -2.13
CA GLU A 166 -0.92 -23.69 -0.83
C GLU A 166 -1.93 -22.77 -0.12
N PHE A 167 -1.75 -21.46 -0.21
CA PHE A 167 -2.60 -20.45 0.42
C PHE A 167 -4.05 -20.54 -0.03
N TYR A 168 -4.29 -20.60 -1.34
CA TYR A 168 -5.63 -20.67 -1.93
C TYR A 168 -6.22 -22.08 -1.81
N ARG A 169 -5.40 -23.13 -1.98
CA ARG A 169 -5.84 -24.52 -1.76
C ARG A 169 -6.37 -24.76 -0.35
N LYS A 170 -5.68 -24.26 0.68
CA LYS A 170 -6.13 -24.38 2.09
C LYS A 170 -7.47 -23.69 2.36
N ARG A 171 -7.86 -22.72 1.53
CA ARG A 171 -9.11 -21.97 1.63
C ARG A 171 -10.20 -22.50 0.70
N ASN A 172 -9.92 -23.56 -0.06
CA ASN A 172 -10.81 -24.07 -1.10
C ASN A 172 -11.23 -22.98 -2.11
N LEU A 173 -10.26 -22.14 -2.49
CA LEU A 173 -10.42 -21.06 -3.45
C LEU A 173 -9.54 -21.30 -4.67
N ASN A 174 -9.99 -20.80 -5.83
CA ASN A 174 -9.15 -20.70 -7.00
C ASN A 174 -8.15 -19.55 -6.83
N ILE A 175 -6.96 -19.73 -7.40
CA ILE A 175 -5.97 -18.66 -7.50
C ILE A 175 -6.52 -17.64 -8.50
N PRO A 176 -6.66 -16.35 -8.13
CA PRO A 176 -7.28 -15.34 -8.98
C PRO A 176 -6.28 -14.81 -10.04
N GLU A 177 -5.61 -15.73 -10.75
CA GLU A 177 -4.67 -15.37 -11.82
C GLU A 177 -5.43 -14.65 -12.95
N GLY A 178 -4.91 -13.50 -13.38
CA GLY A 178 -5.52 -12.68 -14.43
C GLY A 178 -6.66 -11.77 -13.97
N GLU A 179 -7.26 -12.05 -12.80
CA GLU A 179 -8.30 -11.20 -12.21
C GLU A 179 -7.74 -9.83 -11.80
N LEU A 180 -8.60 -8.81 -11.76
CA LEU A 180 -8.19 -7.47 -11.37
C LEU A 180 -7.90 -7.37 -9.87
N GLY A 181 -6.81 -6.67 -9.54
CA GLY A 181 -6.45 -6.35 -8.17
C GLY A 181 -5.36 -5.28 -8.09
N CYS A 182 -4.84 -5.07 -6.89
CA CYS A 182 -3.72 -4.16 -6.66
C CYS A 182 -2.87 -4.66 -5.50
N ASN A 183 -1.67 -4.12 -5.37
CA ASN A 183 -0.79 -4.36 -4.23
C ASN A 183 0.01 -3.08 -3.92
N PRO A 184 0.59 -2.95 -2.71
CA PRO A 184 1.32 -1.73 -2.35
C PRO A 184 2.44 -1.37 -3.32
N ASN A 185 3.18 -2.34 -3.86
CA ASN A 185 4.26 -2.06 -4.82
C ASN A 185 3.73 -1.50 -6.16
N GLY A 186 2.65 -2.06 -6.67
CA GLY A 186 1.98 -1.56 -7.87
C GLY A 186 1.46 -0.13 -7.67
N LEU A 187 0.87 0.17 -6.51
CA LEU A 187 0.39 1.53 -6.21
C LEU A 187 1.55 2.52 -6.00
N ALA A 188 2.64 2.10 -5.36
CA ALA A 188 3.84 2.91 -5.18
C ALA A 188 4.52 3.26 -6.51
N GLY A 189 4.37 2.42 -7.54
CA GLY A 189 4.88 2.64 -8.90
C GLY A 189 4.07 3.64 -9.73
N SER A 190 2.98 4.21 -9.20
CA SER A 190 2.17 5.20 -9.92
C SER A 190 2.98 6.46 -10.26
N ASP A 191 2.90 6.87 -11.52
CA ASP A 191 3.51 8.12 -12.02
C ASP A 191 2.86 9.38 -11.44
N LYS A 192 1.76 9.23 -10.70
CA LYS A 192 1.04 10.30 -10.00
C LYS A 192 1.57 10.58 -8.61
N LEU A 193 2.51 9.76 -8.13
CA LEU A 193 3.13 9.89 -6.82
C LEU A 193 4.56 10.43 -6.91
N GLU A 194 4.98 11.08 -5.83
CA GLU A 194 6.36 11.46 -5.55
C GLU A 194 6.75 10.92 -4.15
N ARG A 195 7.96 10.36 -4.04
CA ARG A 195 8.49 9.90 -2.75
C ARG A 195 9.00 11.11 -1.95
N ILE A 196 8.47 11.30 -0.75
CA ILE A 196 8.83 12.43 0.12
C ILE A 196 9.97 12.06 1.08
N GLY A 197 9.92 10.87 1.69
CA GLY A 197 10.98 10.41 2.59
C GLY A 197 10.51 9.36 3.60
N LYS A 198 11.34 9.07 4.59
CA LYS A 198 11.08 8.09 5.66
C LYS A 198 10.69 8.79 6.98
N LEU A 199 9.75 8.20 7.74
CA LEU A 199 9.35 8.64 9.09
C LEU A 199 10.19 8.04 10.23
#